data_AF-A0A840EPB2-F1
#
_entry.id   AF-A0A840EPB2-F1
#
_cell.length_a   1.000
_cell.length_b   1.000
_cell.length_c   1.000
_cell.angle_alpha   90.00
_cell.angle_beta   90.00
_cell.angle_gamma   90.00
#
_symmetry.space_group_name_H-M   'P 1'
#
loop_
_entity.id
_entity.type
_entity.pdbx_description
1 polymer ?
#
loop_
_entity_poly.entity_id
_entity_poly.type
_entity_poly.pdbx_seq_one_letter_code
_entity_poly.pdbx_strand_id
1 'polypeptide(L)' 'MTNHPTLATRGELAQILDVTERTVRNWINRGRLIPAGDWTPRGGRTIPLYAVSEARTVQAHP' A
#
# COMPACT_ATOMS: atom_id res chain seq x y z
N MET A 1 10.04 -1.04 22.00
CA MET A 1 10.45 -1.24 20.60
C MET A 1 9.39 -0.61 19.72
N THR A 2 9.66 0.54 19.11
CA THR A 2 8.70 1.20 18.22
C THR A 2 8.67 0.41 16.90
N ASN A 3 7.63 -0.38 16.68
CA ASN A 3 7.47 -1.13 15.44
C ASN A 3 7.20 -0.12 14.33
N HIS A 4 8.18 0.13 13.46
CA HIS A 4 8.01 1.09 12.38
C HIS A 4 7.06 0.46 11.36
N PRO A 5 6.04 1.21 10.89
CA PRO A 5 5.14 0.67 9.89
C PRO A 5 5.94 0.32 8.63
N THR A 6 5.84 -0.94 8.20
CA THR A 6 6.36 -1.34 6.89
C THR A 6 5.53 -0.64 5.82
N LEU A 7 6.18 0.23 5.05
CA LEU A 7 5.58 0.94 3.93
C LEU A 7 5.92 0.23 2.63
N ALA A 8 4.93 0.15 1.73
CA ALA A 8 5.06 -0.53 0.45
C ALA A 8 4.31 0.24 -0.65
N THR A 9 4.83 0.19 -1.87
CA THR A 9 4.11 0.62 -3.07
C THR A 9 2.90 -0.28 -3.34
N ARG A 10 2.00 0.15 -4.22
CA ARG A 10 0.84 -0.65 -4.65
C ARG A 10 1.24 -2.02 -5.21
N GLY A 11 2.32 -2.08 -5.99
CA GLY A 11 2.81 -3.32 -6.59
C GLY A 11 3.40 -4.28 -5.55
N GLU A 12 4.18 -3.74 -4.60
CA GLU A 12 4.71 -4.54 -3.49
C GLU A 12 3.60 -5.05 -2.59
N LEU A 13 2.56 -4.25 -2.31
CA LEU A 13 1.39 -4.73 -1.57
C LEU A 13 0.69 -5.90 -2.27
N ALA A 14 0.54 -5.83 -3.59
CA ALA A 14 -0.06 -6.90 -4.37
C ALA A 14 0.71 -8.22 -4.20
N GLN A 15 2.05 -8.15 -4.23
CA GLN A 15 2.93 -9.30 -4.00
C GLN A 15 2.87 -9.81 -2.55
N ILE A 16 2.93 -8.91 -1.56
CA ILE A 16 2.94 -9.25 -0.13
C ILE A 16 1.63 -9.91 0.31
N LEU A 17 0.50 -9.47 -0.26
CA LEU A 17 -0.84 -9.91 0.14
C LEU A 17 -1.41 -11.00 -0.78
N ASP A 18 -0.64 -11.41 -1.80
CA ASP A 18 -1.07 -12.36 -2.83
C ASP A 18 -2.42 -11.98 -3.49
N VAL A 19 -2.51 -10.73 -3.93
CA VAL A 19 -3.68 -10.20 -4.65
C VAL A 19 -3.25 -9.49 -5.93
N THR A 20 -4.18 -9.25 -6.84
CA THR A 20 -3.87 -8.45 -8.03
C THR A 20 -3.65 -6.98 -7.67
N GLU A 21 -2.78 -6.29 -8.42
CA GLU A 21 -2.60 -4.85 -8.28
C GLU A 21 -3.90 -4.06 -8.52
N ARG A 22 -4.81 -4.61 -9.34
CA ARG A 22 -6.16 -4.08 -9.55
C ARG A 22 -6.99 -4.11 -8.27
N THR A 23 -6.87 -5.15 -7.45
CA THR A 23 -7.55 -5.26 -6.15
C THR A 23 -7.07 -4.16 -5.21
N VAL A 24 -5.76 -3.97 -5.07
CA VAL A 24 -5.19 -2.91 -4.24
C VAL A 24 -5.62 -1.53 -4.73
N ARG A 25 -5.60 -1.31 -6.06
CA ARG A 25 -6.11 -0.07 -6.66
C ARG A 25 -7.59 0.18 -6.33
N ASN A 26 -8.42 -0.86 -6.33
CA ASN A 26 -9.83 -0.72 -5.96
C ASN A 26 -10.00 -0.31 -4.50
N TRP A 27 -9.19 -0.84 -3.58
CA TRP A 27 -9.21 -0.40 -2.18
C TRP A 27 -8.86 1.08 -2.03
N ILE A 28 -7.82 1.54 -2.74
CA ILE A 28 -7.41 2.95 -2.77
C ILE A 28 -8.54 3.83 -3.34
N ASN A 29 -9.09 3.47 -4.50
CA ASN A 29 -10.15 4.24 -5.15
C ASN A 29 -11.44 4.30 -4.31
N ARG A 30 -11.69 3.30 -3.48
CA ARG A 30 -12.82 3.26 -2.53
C ARG A 30 -12.52 3.96 -1.20
N GLY A 31 -11.33 4.55 -1.05
CA GLY A 31 -10.91 5.23 0.18
C GLY A 31 -10.66 4.29 1.36
N ARG A 32 -10.49 2.98 1.10
CA ARG A 32 -10.22 1.99 2.16
C ARG A 32 -8.75 1.88 2.53
N LEU A 33 -7.87 2.36 1.66
CA LEU A 33 -6.43 2.36 1.88
C LEU A 33 -5.89 3.75 1.51
N ILE A 34 -5.30 4.45 2.49
CA ILE A 34 -4.84 5.83 2.32
C ILE A 34 -3.30 5.85 2.24
N PRO A 35 -2.69 6.71 1.41
CA PRO A 35 -1.23 6.87 1.40
C PRO A 35 -0.70 7.26 2.78
N ALA A 36 0.31 6.53 3.26
CA ALA A 36 0.99 6.78 4.53
C ALA A 36 2.34 7.51 4.35
N GLY A 37 2.75 7.74 3.10
CA GLY A 37 3.95 8.47 2.74
C GLY A 37 4.18 8.43 1.24
N ASP A 38 5.24 9.08 0.79
CA ASP A 38 5.60 9.16 -0.62
C ASP A 38 7.08 8.81 -0.79
N TRP A 39 7.41 8.14 -1.91
CA TRP A 39 8.78 7.86 -2.30
C TRP A 39 9.05 8.39 -3.70
N THR A 40 10.13 9.17 -3.83
CA THR A 40 10.58 9.67 -5.14
C THR A 40 11.93 9.03 -5.47
N PRO A 41 11.99 8.04 -6.38
CA PRO A 41 13.26 7.56 -6.90
C PRO A 41 14.00 8.70 -7.61
N ARG A 42 15.34 8.67 -7.60
CA ARG A 42 16.16 9.73 -8.22
C ARG A 42 15.79 9.89 -9.70
N GLY A 43 15.35 11.09 -10.07
CA GLY A 43 14.92 11.42 -11.44
C GLY A 43 13.60 10.79 -11.88
N GLY A 44 12.87 10.14 -10.97
CA GLY A 44 11.60 9.49 -11.25
C GLY A 44 10.39 10.28 -10.75
N ARG A 45 9.21 9.69 -10.94
CA ARG A 45 7.95 10.21 -10.42
C ARG A 45 7.77 9.83 -8.95
N THR A 46 7.20 10.72 -8.16
CA THR A 46 6.74 10.42 -6.80
C THR A 46 5.68 9.31 -6.80
N ILE A 47 5.88 8.30 -5.95
CA ILE A 47 5.04 7.11 -5.81
C ILE A 47 4.46 7.10 -4.38
N PRO A 48 3.13 6.97 -4.22
CA PRO A 48 2.55 6.82 -2.89
C PRO A 48 2.91 5.46 -2.28
N LEU A 49 3.21 5.48 -1.00
CA LEU A 49 3.43 4.34 -0.15
C LEU A 49 2.24 4.13 0.79
N TYR A 50 2.00 2.87 1.13
CA TYR A 50 0.87 2.45 1.93
C TYR A 50 1.35 1.54 3.06
N ALA A 51 0.68 1.62 4.21
CA ALA A 51 1.01 0.77 5.34
C ALA A 51 0.58 -0.68 5.07
N VAL A 52 1.54 -1.62 5.17
CA VAL A 52 1.25 -3.06 4.99
C VAL A 52 0.23 -3.56 6.01
N SER A 53 0.28 -3.07 7.25
CA SER A 53 -0.68 -3.42 8.31
C SER A 53 -2.11 -3.01 7.97
N GLU A 54 -2.32 -1.79 7.46
CA GLU A 54 -3.62 -1.29 7.05
C GLU A 54 -4.17 -2.10 5.86
N ALA A 55 -3.32 -2.37 4.87
CA ALA A 55 -3.71 -3.18 3.72
C ALA A 55 -4.14 -4.61 4.12
N ARG A 56 -3.52 -5.21 5.16
CA ARG A 56 -3.97 -6.49 5.74
C ARG A 56 -5.34 -6.37 6.41
N THR A 57 -5.60 -5.28 7.13
CA THR A 57 -6.93 -5.03 7.74
C THR A 57 -8.00 -4.92 6.66
N VAL A 58 -7.72 -4.22 5.56
CA VAL A 58 -8.66 -4.12 4.42
C VAL A 58 -8.89 -5.48 3.76
N GLN A 59 -7.83 -6.29 3.60
CA GLN A 59 -7.96 -7.63 3.02
C GLN A 59 -8.83 -8.57 3.88
N ALA A 60 -8.73 -8.47 5.21
CA ALA A 60 -9.55 -9.24 6.14
C ALA A 60 -11.03 -8.82 6.12
N HIS A 61 -11.34 -7.61 5.61
CA HIS A 61 -12.68 -7.02 5.56
C HIS A 61 -12.99 -6.44 4.15
N PRO A 62 -13.15 -7.30 3.13
CA PRO A 62 -13.23 -6.91 1.72
C PRO A 62 -14.54 -6.24 1.26
#